data_AF-A0A960JWS0-F1
#
_entry.id   AF-A0A960JWS0-F1
#
_cell.length_a   1.000
_cell.length_b   1.000
_cell.length_c   1.000
_cell.angle_alpha   90.00
_cell.angle_beta   90.00
_cell.angle_gamma   90.00
#
_symmetry.space_group_name_H-M   'P 1'
#
loop_
_entity.id
_entity.type
_entity.pdbx_description
1 polymer ?
#
loop_
_entity_poly.entity_id
_entity_poly.type
_entity_poly.pdbx_seq_one_letter_code
_entity_poly.pdbx_strand_id
1 'polypeptide(L)'
;MNGPKRKRLVLETAAVATGAWLWGAILLRVWDMPMRLPFDTRSDATLISMMVKNIEERGWYLSQPRLGAPFGQQFYDFPHRGESFQLGAMKILAMLSGD
;
A
#
# COMPACT_ATOMS: atom_id res chain seq x y z
N MET A 1 32.90 4.27 3.11
CA MET A 1 32.83 5.32 2.06
C MET A 1 31.94 6.47 2.54
N ASN A 2 32.49 7.46 3.24
CA ASN A 2 31.76 8.63 3.72
C ASN A 2 32.46 9.89 3.19
N GLY A 3 31.82 10.60 2.25
CA GLY A 3 32.33 11.84 1.68
C GLY A 3 31.22 12.66 1.03
N PRO A 4 31.41 13.98 0.83
CA PRO A 4 30.40 14.94 0.35
C PRO A 4 29.66 14.51 -0.92
N LYS A 5 30.27 13.65 -1.75
CA LYS A 5 29.66 13.02 -2.93
C LYS A 5 28.41 12.18 -2.61
N ARG A 6 28.36 11.50 -1.45
CA ARG A 6 27.17 10.70 -1.05
C ARG A 6 25.98 11.58 -0.70
N LYS A 7 26.21 12.72 -0.02
CA LYS A 7 25.14 13.67 0.32
C LYS A 7 24.56 14.32 -0.93
N ARG A 8 25.42 14.73 -1.87
CA ARG A 8 25.00 15.28 -3.17
C ARG A 8 24.20 14.25 -3.98
N LEU A 9 24.66 13.00 -4.05
CA LEU A 9 23.93 11.94 -4.75
C LEU A 9 22.54 11.70 -4.13
N VAL A 10 22.44 11.61 -2.80
CA VAL A 10 21.14 11.46 -2.12
C VAL A 10 20.23 12.65 -2.42
N LEU A 11 20.76 13.87 -2.43
CA LEU A 11 20.00 15.07 -2.72
C LEU A 11 19.50 15.10 -4.17
N GLU A 12 20.36 14.75 -5.12
CA GLU A 12 20.04 14.66 -6.55
C GLU A 12 18.97 13.60 -6.79
N THR A 13 19.12 12.41 -6.22
CA THR A 13 18.14 11.32 -6.35
C THR A 13 16.80 11.71 -5.70
N ALA A 14 16.83 12.34 -4.52
CA ALA A 14 15.62 12.82 -3.88
C ALA A 14 14.90 13.88 -4.72
N ALA A 15 15.64 14.84 -5.28
CA ALA A 15 15.08 15.87 -6.15
C ALA A 15 14.41 15.28 -7.41
N VAL A 16 15.07 14.32 -8.07
CA VAL A 16 14.50 13.61 -9.22
C VAL A 16 13.26 12.81 -8.84
N ALA A 17 13.31 12.06 -7.73
CA ALA A 17 12.18 11.27 -7.25
C ALA A 17 10.97 12.15 -6.91
N THR A 18 11.19 13.26 -6.19
CA THR A 18 10.14 14.23 -5.87
C THR A 18 9.59 14.88 -7.14
N GLY A 19 10.45 15.27 -8.08
CA GLY A 19 10.02 15.83 -9.36
C GLY A 19 9.15 14.85 -10.16
N ALA A 20 9.54 13.58 -10.23
CA ALA A 20 8.78 12.53 -10.90
C ALA A 20 7.42 12.28 -10.23
N TRP A 21 7.36 12.25 -8.90
CA TRP A 21 6.11 12.09 -8.15
C TRP A 21 5.17 13.28 -8.34
N LEU A 22 5.68 14.51 -8.26
CA LEU A 22 4.87 15.72 -8.49
C LEU A 22 4.32 15.75 -9.91
N TRP A 23 5.16 15.43 -10.89
CA TRP A 23 4.73 15.37 -12.29
C TRP A 23 3.68 14.28 -12.51
N GLY A 24 3.87 13.09 -11.94
CA GLY A 24 2.88 12.01 -11.97
C GLY A 24 1.55 12.41 -11.32
N ALA A 25 1.59 13.08 -10.16
CA ALA A 25 0.39 13.55 -9.48
C ALA A 25 -0.40 14.59 -10.31
N ILE A 26 0.30 15.42 -11.08
CA ILE A 26 -0.29 16.37 -12.03
C ILE A 26 -0.93 15.64 -13.21
N LEU A 27 -0.20 14.73 -13.86
CA LEU A 27 -0.69 13.98 -15.00
C LEU A 27 -1.93 13.14 -14.66
N LEU A 28 -1.93 12.53 -13.48
CA LEU A 28 -3.05 11.72 -12.99
C LEU A 28 -4.17 12.54 -12.36
N ARG A 29 -4.03 13.87 -12.27
CA ARG A 29 -4.99 14.79 -11.63
C ARG A 29 -5.47 14.27 -10.29
N VAL A 30 -4.53 13.99 -9.38
CA VAL A 30 -4.82 13.34 -8.09
C VAL A 30 -5.90 14.07 -7.28
N TRP A 31 -6.06 15.38 -7.47
CA TRP A 31 -7.10 16.18 -6.81
C TRP A 31 -8.54 15.92 -7.31
N ASP A 32 -8.71 15.40 -8.53
CA ASP A 32 -10.03 15.04 -9.09
C ASP A 32 -10.38 13.57 -8.87
N MET A 33 -9.51 12.84 -8.18
CA MET A 33 -9.66 11.42 -7.97
C MET A 33 -10.83 11.13 -7.02
N PRO A 34 -11.66 10.11 -7.25
CA PRO A 34 -12.72 9.76 -6.31
C PRO A 34 -12.16 8.98 -5.12
N MET A 35 -11.87 9.66 -4.00
CA MET A 35 -11.30 9.06 -2.78
C MET A 35 -12.17 7.98 -2.12
N ARG A 36 -13.46 7.89 -2.50
CA ARG A 36 -14.43 6.94 -1.91
C ARG A 36 -14.64 5.68 -2.73
N LEU A 37 -14.08 5.60 -3.94
CA LEU A 37 -14.25 4.46 -4.82
C LEU A 37 -12.95 3.65 -4.89
N PRO A 38 -13.02 2.31 -4.83
CA PRO A 38 -11.84 1.49 -5.07
C PRO A 38 -11.31 1.73 -6.49
N PHE A 39 -9.99 1.92 -6.59
CA PHE A 39 -9.29 2.21 -7.84
C PHE A 39 -9.49 1.14 -8.91
N ASP A 40 -9.55 -0.12 -8.49
CA ASP A 40 -9.85 -1.26 -9.33
C ASP A 40 -10.45 -2.36 -8.45
N THR A 41 -11.39 -3.11 -9.02
CA THR A 41 -12.09 -4.23 -8.36
C THR A 41 -11.95 -5.51 -9.18
N ARG A 42 -10.92 -5.60 -10.01
CA ARG A 42 -10.64 -6.76 -10.85
C ARG A 42 -9.47 -7.57 -10.29
N SER A 43 -9.58 -8.89 -10.43
CA SER A 43 -8.51 -9.87 -10.12
C SER A 43 -7.77 -9.55 -8.81
N ASP A 44 -6.47 -9.26 -8.93
CA ASP A 44 -5.53 -9.15 -7.84
C ASP A 44 -5.74 -7.86 -7.04
N ALA A 45 -6.28 -6.81 -7.69
CA ALA A 45 -6.63 -5.57 -7.01
C ALA A 45 -7.68 -5.81 -5.92
N THR A 46 -8.64 -6.72 -6.16
CA THR A 46 -9.63 -7.11 -5.16
C THR A 46 -9.00 -7.87 -4.00
N LEU A 47 -8.06 -8.77 -4.30
CA LEU A 47 -7.32 -9.52 -3.27
C LEU A 47 -6.53 -8.58 -2.35
N ILE A 48 -5.76 -7.66 -2.93
CA ILE A 48 -4.98 -6.67 -2.17
C ILE A 48 -5.89 -5.72 -1.40
N SER A 49 -6.98 -5.24 -2.00
CA SER A 49 -7.95 -4.38 -1.31
C SER A 49 -8.58 -5.07 -0.11
N MET A 50 -8.91 -6.36 -0.25
CA MET A 50 -9.40 -7.18 0.86
C MET A 50 -8.34 -7.37 1.95
N MET A 51 -7.07 -7.59 1.59
CA MET A 51 -5.99 -7.66 2.58
C MET A 51 -5.82 -6.35 3.36
N VAL A 52 -5.91 -5.21 2.68
CA VAL A 52 -5.88 -3.88 3.32
C VAL A 52 -7.08 -3.71 4.24
N LYS A 53 -8.28 -4.13 3.82
CA LYS A 53 -9.48 -4.08 4.66
C LYS A 53 -9.36 -4.98 5.90
N ASN A 54 -8.76 -6.15 5.77
CA ASN A 54 -8.48 -7.02 6.91
C ASN A 54 -7.45 -6.41 7.86
N ILE A 55 -6.43 -5.72 7.33
CA ILE A 55 -5.45 -5.00 8.16
C ILE A 55 -6.13 -3.89 8.98
N GLU A 56 -7.06 -3.15 8.37
CA GLU A 56 -7.88 -2.14 9.03
C GLU A 56 -8.76 -2.77 10.13
N GLU A 57 -9.54 -3.81 9.82
CA GLU A 57 -10.51 -4.40 10.75
C GLU A 57 -9.90 -5.28 11.84
N ARG A 58 -8.78 -5.95 11.55
CA ARG A 58 -8.22 -7.02 12.40
C ARG A 58 -6.75 -6.84 12.77
N GLY A 59 -6.12 -5.76 12.29
CA GLY A 59 -4.72 -5.44 12.53
C GLY A 59 -3.72 -6.17 11.62
N TRP A 60 -4.15 -7.21 10.89
CA TRP A 60 -3.33 -7.90 9.90
C TRP A 60 -4.18 -8.68 8.87
N TYR A 61 -3.60 -8.98 7.69
CA TYR A 61 -4.34 -9.54 6.55
C TYR A 61 -4.66 -11.05 6.63
N LEU A 62 -4.03 -11.77 7.58
CA LEU A 62 -3.95 -13.24 7.55
C LEU A 62 -5.28 -13.96 7.81
N SER A 63 -6.26 -13.33 8.46
CA SER A 63 -7.55 -13.99 8.76
C SER A 63 -8.73 -13.03 8.72
N GLN A 64 -9.87 -13.53 8.23
CA GLN A 64 -11.15 -12.81 8.21
C GLN A 64 -12.33 -13.79 8.34
N PRO A 65 -13.07 -13.78 9.46
CA PRO A 65 -14.23 -14.65 9.65
C PRO A 65 -15.40 -14.37 8.71
N ARG A 66 -15.53 -13.13 8.21
CA ARG A 66 -16.63 -12.73 7.31
C ARG A 66 -16.44 -13.18 5.86
N LEU A 67 -15.27 -13.70 5.52
CA LEU A 67 -14.92 -14.19 4.18
C LEU A 67 -14.62 -15.67 4.23
N GLY A 68 -14.60 -16.36 3.08
CA GLY A 68 -14.21 -17.77 3.01
C GLY A 68 -15.16 -18.71 3.78
N ALA A 69 -16.47 -18.43 3.72
CA ALA A 69 -17.47 -19.30 4.34
C ALA A 69 -17.32 -20.76 3.87
N PRO A 70 -17.54 -21.76 4.77
CA PRO A 70 -17.97 -21.61 6.16
C PRO A 70 -16.83 -21.43 7.18
N PHE A 71 -15.58 -21.67 6.80
CA PHE A 71 -14.46 -21.80 7.75
C PHE A 71 -13.71 -20.49 8.05
N GLY A 72 -14.04 -19.42 7.33
CA GLY A 72 -13.28 -18.18 7.40
C GLY A 72 -12.14 -18.18 6.36
N GLN A 73 -11.74 -16.99 5.93
CA GLN A 73 -10.56 -16.82 5.09
C GLN A 73 -9.31 -16.88 5.96
N GLN A 74 -8.32 -17.67 5.54
CA GLN A 74 -7.02 -17.83 6.20
C GLN A 74 -5.90 -17.84 5.16
N PHE A 75 -4.82 -17.06 5.39
CA PHE A 75 -3.66 -16.96 4.51
C PHE A 75 -2.35 -17.43 5.15
N TYR A 76 -2.42 -18.28 6.16
CA TYR A 76 -1.22 -18.81 6.81
C TYR A 76 -0.34 -19.65 5.87
N ASP A 77 -0.96 -20.34 4.90
CA ASP A 77 -0.27 -21.19 3.91
C ASP A 77 0.31 -20.38 2.74
N PHE A 78 -0.15 -19.13 2.55
CA PHE A 78 0.29 -18.23 1.47
C PHE A 78 0.86 -16.92 2.03
N PRO A 79 1.97 -16.97 2.78
CA PRO A 79 2.57 -15.78 3.34
C PRO A 79 3.14 -14.91 2.22
N HIS A 80 2.62 -13.70 2.05
CA HIS A 80 3.05 -12.72 1.04
C HIS A 80 4.40 -12.08 1.44
N ARG A 81 5.44 -12.89 1.70
CA ARG A 81 6.73 -12.43 2.26
C ARG A 81 7.41 -11.38 1.38
N GLY A 82 7.27 -11.48 0.06
CA GLY A 82 7.82 -10.49 -0.89
C GLY A 82 7.17 -9.10 -0.82
N GLU A 83 5.95 -9.00 -0.29
CA GLU A 83 5.16 -7.76 -0.25
C GLU A 83 4.99 -7.22 1.17
N SER A 84 5.74 -7.77 2.14
CA SER A 84 5.66 -7.40 3.56
C SER A 84 5.89 -5.90 3.80
N PHE A 85 6.76 -5.26 3.00
CA PHE A 85 6.99 -3.82 3.09
C PHE A 85 5.76 -3.01 2.65
N GLN A 86 5.16 -3.37 1.51
CA GLN A 86 3.95 -2.73 1.01
C GLN A 86 2.79 -2.90 2.00
N LEU A 87 2.56 -4.12 2.49
CA LEU A 87 1.52 -4.40 3.48
C LEU A 87 1.77 -3.67 4.81
N GLY A 88 3.04 -3.54 5.23
CA GLY A 88 3.44 -2.73 6.37
C GLY A 88 3.15 -1.24 6.18
N ALA A 89 3.46 -0.69 5.00
CA ALA A 89 3.14 0.69 4.66
C ALA A 89 1.62 0.91 4.64
N MET A 90 0.86 -0.02 4.04
CA MET A 90 -0.61 0.03 4.04
C MET A 90 -1.19 -0.07 5.45
N LYS A 91 -0.58 -0.84 6.35
CA LYS A 91 -0.97 -0.86 7.77
C LYS A 91 -0.80 0.49 8.44
N ILE A 92 0.32 1.16 8.20
CA ILE A 92 0.55 2.51 8.75
C ILE A 92 -0.50 3.47 8.19
N LEU A 93 -0.77 3.43 6.88
CA LEU A 93 -1.79 4.27 6.25
C LEU A 93 -3.19 3.99 6.80
N ALA A 94 -3.56 2.72 6.97
CA ALA A 94 -4.85 2.32 7.55
C ALA A 94 -4.99 2.76 9.02
N MET A 95 -3.91 2.73 9.80
CA MET A 95 -3.92 3.26 11.17
C MET A 95 -4.09 4.78 11.22
N LEU A 96 -3.52 5.50 10.25
CA LEU A 96 -3.60 6.97 10.18
C LEU A 96 -4.93 7.45 9.57
N SER A 97 -5.53 6.64 8.70
CA SER A 97 -6.76 6.98 7.96
C SER A 97 -8.01 6.31 8.53
N GLY A 98 -7.84 5.43 9.50
CA GLY A 98 -8.94 4.65 10.07
C GLY A 98 -9.97 5.55 10.73
N ASP A 99 -11.20 5.48 10.21
CA ASP A 99 -12.43 5.81 10.92
C ASP A 99 -12.76 4.71 11.95
#